data_AF-A0A2H5FLL0-F1
#
_entry.id   AF-A0A2H5FLL0-F1
#
_cell.length_a   1.000
_cell.length_b   1.000
_cell.length_c   1.000
_cell.angle_alpha   90.00
_cell.angle_beta   90.00
_cell.angle_gamma   90.00
#
_symmetry.space_group_name_H-M   'P 1'
#
loop_
_entity.id
_entity.type
_entity.pdbx_description
1 polymer ?
#
loop_
_entity_poly.entity_id
_entity_poly.type
_entity_poly.pdbx_seq_one_letter_code
_entity_poly.pdbx_strand_id
1 'polypeptide(L)'
;MKLKVTVLSEAHKNILRAQRQHVMSTLDAIAGYLFENGDVDAEWRMMLNNEHMINYYDVIPDKGRLRCHEIDIELFVTNQNREVEIKEFKKDVRKANEALISIVNSTLKDRKAKLLDMLKDANGESRELINAHITQTENLMKECFYLKFCSQLILAEVGGLHFIADVLKQVRENIRSYTHVNYIQFKKYMNKLKELIQLYSPVREQGEYVLRYSSRDILVQRQEFNKNFNLCKSLLVSFLQEELVDYDKEQMIIKSLDDLQHLFFAKCDVNLLVLNKVNSL
;
A
#
# COMPACT_ATOMS: atom_id res chain seq x y z
N MET A 1 -11.13 10.74 3.09
CA MET A 1 -10.38 11.18 1.89
C MET A 1 -10.73 10.25 0.71
N LYS A 2 -10.69 10.74 -0.53
CA LYS A 2 -10.95 9.95 -1.76
C LYS A 2 -9.75 10.10 -2.70
N LEU A 3 -8.92 9.07 -2.82
CA LEU A 3 -7.81 9.02 -3.77
C LEU A 3 -8.35 8.59 -5.14
N LYS A 4 -8.62 9.56 -6.02
CA LYS A 4 -9.06 9.25 -7.38
C LYS A 4 -7.87 8.82 -8.23
N VAL A 5 -7.76 7.54 -8.62
CA VAL A 5 -6.62 7.07 -9.46
C VAL A 5 -6.69 7.69 -10.86
N THR A 6 -7.86 8.15 -11.28
CA THR A 6 -8.08 8.89 -12.52
C THR A 6 -7.25 10.18 -12.60
N VAL A 7 -6.98 10.84 -11.47
CA VAL A 7 -6.18 12.08 -11.41
C VAL A 7 -4.67 11.84 -11.19
N LEU A 8 -4.25 10.59 -11.02
CA LEU A 8 -2.83 10.26 -10.91
C LEU A 8 -2.12 10.48 -12.25
N SER A 9 -0.83 10.82 -12.19
CA SER A 9 0.03 10.83 -13.37
C SER A 9 0.18 9.41 -13.92
N GLU A 10 0.49 9.26 -15.22
CA GLU A 10 0.77 7.91 -15.75
C GLU A 10 1.98 7.25 -15.11
N ALA A 11 2.97 8.03 -14.66
CA ALA A 11 4.08 7.49 -13.88
C ALA A 11 3.57 6.80 -12.59
N HIS A 12 2.68 7.44 -11.85
CA HIS A 12 2.07 6.88 -10.65
C HIS A 12 1.17 5.67 -10.94
N LYS A 13 0.37 5.73 -12.03
CA LYS A 13 -0.45 4.59 -12.45
C LYS A 13 0.41 3.40 -12.87
N ASN A 14 1.53 3.62 -13.55
CA ASN A 14 2.45 2.54 -13.95
C ASN A 14 3.07 1.83 -12.74
N ILE A 15 3.40 2.56 -11.68
CA ILE A 15 3.87 1.97 -10.41
C ILE A 15 2.79 1.03 -9.83
N LEU A 16 1.54 1.50 -9.76
CA LEU A 16 0.42 0.68 -9.25
C LEU A 16 0.12 -0.55 -10.14
N ARG A 17 0.19 -0.38 -11.47
CA ARG A 17 0.03 -1.49 -12.43
C ARG A 17 1.12 -2.55 -12.28
N ALA A 18 2.38 -2.14 -12.11
CA ALA A 18 3.50 -3.05 -11.91
C ALA A 18 3.32 -3.86 -10.61
N GLN A 19 2.92 -3.22 -9.51
CA GLN A 19 2.60 -3.92 -8.26
C GLN A 19 1.46 -4.92 -8.46
N ARG A 20 0.39 -4.51 -9.15
CA ARG A 20 -0.75 -5.39 -9.44
C ARG A 20 -0.30 -6.63 -10.19
N GLN A 21 0.49 -6.46 -11.25
CA GLN A 21 1.02 -7.57 -12.04
C GLN A 21 1.86 -8.52 -11.18
N HIS A 22 2.72 -7.98 -10.31
CA HIS A 22 3.53 -8.78 -9.40
C HIS A 22 2.65 -9.63 -8.46
N VAL A 23 1.68 -9.01 -7.78
CA VAL A 23 0.75 -9.73 -6.89
C VAL A 23 0.02 -10.83 -7.64
N MET A 24 -0.56 -10.53 -8.81
CA MET A 24 -1.29 -11.53 -9.60
C MET A 24 -0.39 -12.72 -10.00
N SER A 25 0.82 -12.45 -10.47
CA SER A 25 1.77 -13.50 -10.86
C SER A 25 2.16 -14.40 -9.68
N THR A 26 2.36 -13.82 -8.50
CA THR A 26 2.73 -14.60 -7.31
C THR A 26 1.54 -15.41 -6.80
N LEU A 27 0.33 -14.85 -6.82
CA LEU A 27 -0.87 -15.59 -6.41
C LEU A 27 -1.19 -16.74 -7.36
N ASP A 28 -1.03 -16.59 -8.68
CA ASP A 28 -1.19 -17.71 -9.62
C ASP A 28 -0.16 -18.82 -9.37
N ALA A 29 1.09 -18.47 -9.04
CA ALA A 29 2.11 -19.45 -8.68
C ALA A 29 1.73 -20.24 -7.41
N ILE A 30 1.24 -19.54 -6.37
CA ILE A 30 0.74 -20.19 -5.15
C ILE A 30 -0.46 -21.09 -5.46
N ALA A 31 -1.33 -20.66 -6.37
CA ALA A 31 -2.48 -21.46 -6.78
C ALA A 31 -2.11 -22.71 -7.56
N GLY A 32 -1.11 -22.61 -8.44
CA GLY A 32 -0.52 -23.79 -9.09
C GLY A 32 -0.03 -24.80 -8.06
N TYR A 33 0.69 -24.33 -7.04
CA TYR A 33 1.14 -25.19 -5.94
C TYR A 33 -0.02 -25.86 -5.18
N LEU A 34 -1.04 -25.09 -4.80
CA LEU A 34 -2.20 -25.64 -4.08
C LEU A 34 -2.97 -26.67 -4.93
N PHE A 35 -3.09 -26.43 -6.24
CA PHE A 35 -3.75 -27.35 -7.18
C PHE A 35 -2.97 -28.66 -7.35
N GLU A 36 -1.65 -28.56 -7.57
CA GLU A 36 -0.77 -29.74 -7.72
C GLU A 36 -0.80 -30.65 -6.49
N ASN A 37 -1.14 -30.10 -5.32
CA ASN A 37 -1.26 -30.84 -4.07
C ASN A 37 -2.70 -31.23 -3.71
N GLY A 38 -3.68 -30.98 -4.57
CA GLY A 38 -5.08 -31.36 -4.36
C GLY A 38 -5.80 -30.57 -3.27
N ASP A 39 -5.32 -29.38 -2.90
CA ASP A 39 -5.96 -28.53 -1.91
C ASP A 39 -7.07 -27.63 -2.49
N VAL A 40 -7.07 -27.44 -3.81
CA VAL A 40 -8.05 -26.61 -4.53
C VAL A 40 -8.33 -27.20 -5.91
N ASP A 41 -9.53 -26.94 -6.43
CA ASP A 41 -9.93 -27.36 -7.77
C ASP A 41 -9.34 -26.46 -8.87
N ALA A 42 -9.30 -26.97 -10.10
CA ALA A 42 -8.82 -26.21 -11.27
C ALA A 42 -9.61 -24.90 -11.50
N GLU A 43 -10.90 -24.90 -11.16
CA GLU A 43 -11.76 -23.72 -11.25
C GLU A 43 -11.31 -22.59 -10.32
N TRP A 44 -10.68 -22.90 -9.19
CA TRP A 44 -10.15 -21.91 -8.25
C TRP A 44 -9.05 -21.07 -8.91
N ARG A 45 -8.21 -21.69 -9.74
CA ARG A 45 -7.18 -21.01 -10.53
C ARG A 45 -7.79 -20.09 -11.60
N MET A 46 -8.94 -20.46 -12.15
CA MET A 46 -9.71 -19.60 -13.07
C MET A 46 -10.37 -18.42 -12.33
N MET A 47 -10.88 -18.63 -11.12
CA MET A 47 -11.45 -17.57 -10.27
C MET A 47 -10.40 -16.50 -9.94
N LEU A 48 -9.18 -16.89 -9.59
CA LEU A 48 -8.07 -15.95 -9.37
C LEU A 48 -7.74 -15.10 -10.60
N ASN A 49 -7.77 -15.71 -11.79
CA ASN A 49 -7.50 -15.00 -13.05
C ASN A 49 -8.65 -14.09 -13.49
N ASN A 50 -9.89 -14.42 -13.10
CA ASN A 50 -11.11 -13.68 -13.41
C ASN A 50 -11.44 -12.59 -12.37
N GLU A 51 -11.00 -12.75 -11.13
CA GLU A 51 -11.07 -11.70 -10.12
C GLU A 51 -10.02 -10.64 -10.42
N HIS A 52 -10.42 -9.66 -11.22
CA HIS A 52 -9.62 -8.47 -11.52
C HIS A 52 -9.34 -7.57 -10.31
N MET A 53 -9.71 -8.00 -9.09
CA MET A 53 -9.84 -7.20 -7.88
C MET A 53 -8.77 -7.54 -6.84
N ILE A 54 -7.60 -6.95 -6.99
CA ILE A 54 -6.78 -6.70 -5.78
C ILE A 54 -7.43 -5.50 -5.11
N ASN A 55 -8.33 -5.78 -4.17
CA ASN A 55 -8.98 -4.76 -3.36
C ASN A 55 -7.94 -4.27 -2.34
N TYR A 56 -7.34 -3.13 -2.66
CA TYR A 56 -6.25 -2.49 -1.92
C TYR A 56 -6.58 -2.04 -0.48
N TYR A 57 -7.82 -2.29 -0.05
CA TYR A 57 -8.41 -1.77 1.18
C TYR A 57 -8.23 -2.62 2.42
N ASP A 58 -8.14 -3.92 2.26
CA ASP A 58 -8.39 -4.87 3.36
C ASP A 58 -7.16 -5.16 4.23
N VAL A 59 -6.33 -4.13 4.34
CA VAL A 59 -4.95 -4.30 4.77
C VAL A 59 -4.61 -3.45 5.98
N ILE A 60 -5.40 -2.42 6.29
CA ILE A 60 -5.29 -1.71 7.57
C ILE A 60 -6.01 -2.58 8.61
N PRO A 61 -5.36 -2.99 9.70
CA PRO A 61 -6.01 -3.84 10.70
C PRO A 61 -7.22 -3.14 11.32
N ASP A 62 -8.28 -3.90 11.54
CA ASP A 62 -9.52 -3.46 12.21
C ASP A 62 -9.30 -2.83 13.60
N LYS A 63 -8.14 -3.11 14.22
CA LYS A 63 -7.77 -2.64 15.55
C LYS A 63 -6.42 -1.92 15.49
N GLY A 64 -6.47 -0.62 15.26
CA GLY A 64 -5.33 0.29 15.26
C GLY A 64 -5.81 1.73 15.10
N ARG A 65 -4.97 2.72 15.47
CA ARG A 65 -5.34 4.14 15.55
C ARG A 65 -5.77 4.80 14.23
N LEU A 66 -5.70 4.11 13.10
CA LEU A 66 -6.33 4.53 11.85
C LEU A 66 -7.80 4.12 11.89
N ARG A 67 -8.68 5.08 12.15
CA ARG A 67 -10.11 4.87 11.95
C ARG A 67 -10.33 4.49 10.50
N CYS A 68 -10.87 3.30 10.36
CA CYS A 68 -11.20 2.52 9.19
C CYS A 68 -12.07 3.23 8.11
N HIS A 69 -12.09 4.55 7.94
CA HIS A 69 -13.15 5.27 7.20
C HIS A 69 -12.70 6.18 6.04
N GLU A 70 -11.42 6.23 5.65
CA GLU A 70 -10.95 7.47 5.01
C GLU A 70 -10.23 7.36 3.67
N ILE A 71 -10.28 6.26 2.93
CA ILE A 71 -9.80 6.27 1.53
C ILE A 71 -10.89 5.67 0.65
N ASP A 72 -11.41 6.42 -0.33
CA ASP A 72 -12.15 5.90 -1.49
C ASP A 72 -11.19 5.89 -2.70
N ILE A 73 -11.06 4.79 -3.43
CA ILE A 73 -10.06 4.54 -4.47
C ILE A 73 -10.89 4.15 -5.68
N GLU A 74 -10.89 5.03 -6.66
CA GLU A 74 -11.34 4.72 -8.01
C GLU A 74 -10.21 3.93 -8.67
N LEU A 75 -10.40 2.70 -9.15
CA LEU A 75 -9.36 1.94 -9.86
C LEU A 75 -9.75 1.68 -11.30
N PHE A 76 -8.74 1.62 -12.18
CA PHE A 76 -8.88 1.04 -13.51
C PHE A 76 -8.84 -0.47 -13.37
N VAL A 77 -10.00 -1.12 -13.52
CA VAL A 77 -10.08 -2.55 -13.68
C VAL A 77 -10.20 -2.88 -15.17
N THR A 78 -9.60 -3.98 -15.57
CA THR A 78 -9.82 -4.54 -16.90
C THR A 78 -10.92 -5.57 -16.74
N ASN A 79 -12.03 -5.47 -17.47
CA ASN A 79 -13.10 -6.45 -17.40
C ASN A 79 -12.73 -7.73 -18.19
N GLN A 80 -13.60 -8.74 -18.15
CA GLN A 80 -13.41 -10.01 -18.86
C GLN A 80 -13.25 -9.84 -20.38
N ASN A 81 -13.73 -8.73 -20.94
CA ASN A 81 -13.60 -8.38 -22.36
C ASN A 81 -12.34 -7.56 -22.67
N ARG A 82 -11.41 -7.42 -21.71
CA ARG A 82 -10.20 -6.58 -21.78
C ARG A 82 -10.46 -5.07 -21.85
N GLU A 83 -11.68 -4.63 -21.59
CA GLU A 83 -12.03 -3.21 -21.59
C GLU A 83 -11.69 -2.59 -20.23
N VAL A 84 -11.22 -1.35 -20.25
CA VAL A 84 -10.86 -0.62 -19.05
C VAL A 84 -12.12 0.03 -18.47
N GLU A 85 -12.53 -0.41 -17.28
CA GLU A 85 -13.63 0.15 -16.51
C GLU A 85 -13.09 0.88 -15.28
N ILE A 86 -13.70 2.02 -14.93
CA ILE A 86 -13.42 2.74 -13.68
C ILE A 86 -14.40 2.22 -12.63
N LYS A 87 -13.89 1.56 -11.59
CA LYS A 87 -14.71 1.14 -10.44
C LYS A 87 -14.41 1.99 -9.22
N GLU A 88 -15.47 2.57 -8.65
CA GLU A 88 -15.44 3.20 -7.33
C GLU A 88 -15.55 2.12 -6.25
N PHE A 89 -14.46 1.83 -5.55
CA PHE A 89 -14.49 0.93 -4.41
C PHE A 89 -14.83 1.73 -3.17
N LYS A 90 -16.11 1.64 -2.76
CA LYS A 90 -16.59 2.12 -1.45
C LYS A 90 -16.40 1.01 -0.43
N LYS A 91 -16.00 1.37 0.79
CA LYS A 91 -15.81 0.43 1.89
C LYS A 91 -17.13 -0.25 2.30
N ASP A 92 -17.46 -1.37 1.68
CA ASP A 92 -18.38 -2.36 2.24
C ASP A 92 -17.56 -3.34 3.09
N VAL A 93 -17.57 -3.13 4.40
CA VAL A 93 -16.83 -3.94 5.40
C VAL A 93 -17.13 -5.43 5.28
N ARG A 94 -18.31 -5.82 4.77
CA ARG A 94 -18.69 -7.23 4.61
C ARG A 94 -18.20 -7.85 3.30
N LYS A 95 -17.95 -7.04 2.26
CA LYS A 95 -17.42 -7.48 0.95
C LYS A 95 -15.92 -7.28 0.79
N ALA A 96 -15.31 -6.43 1.62
CA ALA A 96 -13.86 -6.21 1.61
C ALA A 96 -13.09 -7.46 2.08
N ASN A 97 -13.69 -8.26 2.98
CA ASN A 97 -13.16 -9.48 3.60
C ASN A 97 -12.75 -10.61 2.64
N GLU A 98 -13.06 -10.52 1.35
CA GLU A 98 -12.71 -11.51 0.32
C GLU A 98 -11.58 -11.01 -0.57
N ALA A 99 -10.57 -10.34 0.00
CA ALA A 99 -9.36 -10.03 -0.76
C ALA A 99 -8.66 -11.34 -1.18
N LEU A 100 -8.32 -11.48 -2.46
CA LEU A 100 -7.62 -12.63 -3.04
C LEU A 100 -6.46 -13.18 -2.20
N ILE A 101 -5.61 -12.28 -1.68
CA ILE A 101 -4.47 -12.66 -0.82
C ILE A 101 -4.95 -13.33 0.49
N SER A 102 -6.08 -12.88 1.05
CA SER A 102 -6.67 -13.44 2.28
C SER A 102 -7.23 -14.84 2.04
N ILE A 103 -7.93 -15.05 0.92
CA ILE A 103 -8.47 -16.35 0.51
C ILE A 103 -7.32 -17.35 0.36
N VAL A 104 -6.31 -16.99 -0.45
CA VAL A 104 -5.12 -17.82 -0.69
C VAL A 104 -4.39 -18.15 0.63
N ASN A 105 -4.23 -17.17 1.52
CA ASN A 105 -3.62 -17.39 2.82
C ASN A 105 -4.46 -18.29 3.75
N SER A 106 -5.79 -18.22 3.67
CA SER A 106 -6.66 -19.13 4.42
C SER A 106 -6.49 -20.57 3.94
N THR A 107 -6.48 -20.79 2.63
CA THR A 107 -6.24 -22.11 2.04
C THR A 107 -4.87 -22.67 2.46
N LEU A 108 -3.83 -21.84 2.48
CA LEU A 108 -2.51 -22.24 2.98
C LEU A 108 -2.52 -22.62 4.46
N LYS A 109 -3.31 -21.93 5.31
CA LYS A 109 -3.47 -22.31 6.72
C LYS A 109 -4.17 -23.66 6.87
N ASP A 110 -5.21 -23.90 6.07
CA ASP A 110 -5.93 -25.17 6.08
C ASP A 110 -5.02 -26.32 5.65
N ARG A 111 -4.22 -26.11 4.59
CA ARG A 111 -3.18 -27.04 4.17
C ARG A 111 -2.17 -27.31 5.29
N LYS A 112 -1.65 -26.27 5.94
CA LYS A 112 -0.71 -26.42 7.06
C LYS A 112 -1.32 -27.26 8.19
N ALA A 113 -2.59 -27.03 8.52
CA ALA A 113 -3.30 -27.82 9.52
C ALA A 113 -3.40 -29.30 9.14
N LYS A 114 -3.73 -29.61 7.87
CA LYS A 114 -3.73 -30.99 7.35
C LYS A 114 -2.35 -31.65 7.44
N LEU A 115 -1.30 -30.94 7.01
CA LEU A 115 0.08 -31.45 7.06
C LEU A 115 0.54 -31.74 8.50
N LEU A 116 0.20 -30.86 9.45
CA LEU A 116 0.48 -31.07 10.87
C LEU A 116 -0.28 -32.26 11.46
N ASP A 117 -1.47 -32.55 10.95
CA ASP A 117 -2.23 -33.73 11.35
C ASP A 117 -1.58 -35.01 10.81
N MET A 118 -1.23 -35.03 9.52
CA MET A 118 -0.50 -36.13 8.88
C MET A 118 0.84 -36.42 9.57
N LEU A 119 1.51 -35.39 10.09
CA LEU A 119 2.80 -35.52 10.78
C LEU A 119 2.71 -36.38 12.06
N LYS A 120 1.54 -36.46 12.70
CA LYS A 120 1.36 -37.21 13.96
C LYS A 120 1.60 -38.71 13.79
N ASP A 121 1.24 -39.25 12.62
CA ASP A 121 1.29 -40.68 12.32
C ASP A 121 2.46 -41.05 11.38
N ALA A 122 3.23 -40.05 10.94
CA ALA A 122 4.32 -40.23 9.97
C ALA A 122 5.65 -40.65 10.61
N ASN A 123 6.38 -41.53 9.93
CA ASN A 123 7.72 -41.98 10.33
C ASN A 123 8.69 -41.95 9.13
N GLY A 124 9.99 -42.03 9.43
CA GLY A 124 11.07 -42.09 8.43
C GLY A 124 10.99 -41.00 7.37
N GLU A 125 11.14 -41.39 6.10
CA GLU A 125 11.15 -40.52 4.92
C GLU A 125 9.83 -39.73 4.75
N SER A 126 8.68 -40.33 5.10
CA SER A 126 7.38 -39.63 5.03
C SER A 126 7.32 -38.43 5.97
N ARG A 127 7.96 -38.53 7.14
CA ARG A 127 8.04 -37.42 8.09
C ARG A 127 8.90 -36.26 7.56
N GLU A 128 10.01 -36.57 6.89
CA GLU A 128 10.89 -35.57 6.29
C GLU A 128 10.19 -34.82 5.15
N LEU A 129 9.47 -35.54 4.28
CA LEU A 129 8.68 -34.95 3.20
C LEU A 129 7.57 -34.03 3.73
N ILE A 130 6.82 -34.46 4.75
CA ILE A 130 5.77 -33.63 5.37
C ILE A 130 6.37 -32.35 5.96
N ASN A 131 7.50 -32.42 6.66
CA ASN A 131 8.18 -31.24 7.20
C ASN A 131 8.63 -30.27 6.10
N ALA A 132 9.11 -30.77 4.95
CA ALA A 132 9.45 -29.94 3.80
C ALA A 132 8.23 -29.19 3.26
N HIS A 133 7.09 -29.87 3.12
CA HIS A 133 5.83 -29.24 2.70
C HIS A 133 5.29 -28.25 3.73
N ILE A 134 5.45 -28.50 5.03
CA ILE A 134 5.09 -27.53 6.09
C ILE A 134 5.93 -26.26 5.92
N THR A 135 7.25 -26.41 5.77
CA THR A 135 8.19 -25.28 5.60
C THR A 135 7.85 -24.47 4.35
N GLN A 136 7.59 -25.15 3.23
CA GLN A 136 7.16 -24.49 1.99
C GLN A 136 5.83 -23.75 2.18
N THR A 137 4.84 -24.37 2.82
CA THR A 137 3.54 -23.75 3.08
C THR A 137 3.68 -22.50 3.95
N GLU A 138 4.51 -22.55 4.99
CA GLU A 138 4.82 -21.39 5.83
C GLU A 138 5.52 -20.26 5.05
N ASN A 139 6.42 -20.60 4.13
CA ASN A 139 7.06 -19.60 3.26
C ASN A 139 6.04 -18.93 2.33
N LEU A 140 5.10 -19.68 1.76
CA LEU A 140 4.03 -19.11 0.92
C LEU A 140 3.07 -18.25 1.75
N MET A 141 2.77 -18.60 3.01
CA MET A 141 1.99 -17.76 3.92
C MET A 141 2.71 -16.44 4.21
N LYS A 142 4.04 -16.48 4.44
CA LYS A 142 4.87 -15.28 4.59
C LYS A 142 4.83 -14.42 3.32
N GLU A 143 4.90 -15.03 2.13
CA GLU A 143 4.79 -14.31 0.86
C GLU A 143 3.43 -13.61 0.72
N CYS A 144 2.31 -14.27 1.04
CA CYS A 144 0.99 -13.63 1.07
C CYS A 144 0.98 -12.42 2.02
N PHE A 145 1.59 -12.54 3.20
CA PHE A 145 1.70 -11.43 4.15
C PHE A 145 2.52 -10.26 3.59
N TYR A 146 3.63 -10.54 2.89
CA TYR A 146 4.44 -9.50 2.27
C TYR A 146 3.74 -8.81 1.10
N LEU A 147 3.13 -9.55 0.18
CA LEU A 147 2.34 -8.98 -0.93
C LEU A 147 1.26 -8.03 -0.41
N LYS A 148 0.60 -8.44 0.68
CA LYS A 148 -0.41 -7.66 1.38
C LYS A 148 0.18 -6.32 1.85
N PHE A 149 1.27 -6.36 2.61
CA PHE A 149 1.96 -5.16 3.12
C PHE A 149 2.50 -4.22 2.03
N CYS A 150 3.24 -4.75 1.05
CA CYS A 150 3.84 -3.95 -0.01
C CYS A 150 2.78 -3.20 -0.81
N SER A 151 1.63 -3.84 -1.04
CA SER A 151 0.49 -3.21 -1.72
C SER A 151 -0.07 -2.01 -0.94
N GLN A 152 0.00 -1.99 0.39
CA GLN A 152 -0.42 -0.80 1.16
C GLN A 152 0.58 0.32 1.10
N LEU A 153 1.85 -0.03 1.32
CA LEU A 153 2.91 0.98 1.36
C LEU A 153 2.97 1.73 0.04
N ILE A 154 2.86 1.01 -1.08
CA ILE A 154 2.95 1.61 -2.40
C ILE A 154 1.77 2.54 -2.69
N LEU A 155 0.56 2.24 -2.19
CA LEU A 155 -0.58 3.15 -2.36
C LEU A 155 -0.42 4.42 -1.54
N ALA A 156 -0.03 4.27 -0.27
CA ALA A 156 0.18 5.40 0.62
C ALA A 156 1.29 6.30 0.06
N GLU A 157 2.36 5.70 -0.47
CA GLU A 157 3.44 6.40 -1.14
C GLU A 157 2.97 7.09 -2.42
N VAL A 158 2.37 6.37 -3.35
CA VAL A 158 1.92 6.93 -4.64
C VAL A 158 0.89 8.04 -4.43
N GLY A 159 -0.03 7.86 -3.48
CA GLY A 159 -0.97 8.90 -3.09
C GLY A 159 -0.27 10.13 -2.50
N GLY A 160 0.71 9.93 -1.60
CA GLY A 160 1.50 11.02 -1.04
C GLY A 160 2.29 11.79 -2.10
N LEU A 161 2.94 11.07 -3.02
CA LEU A 161 3.65 11.66 -4.15
C LEU A 161 2.71 12.45 -5.08
N HIS A 162 1.49 11.96 -5.29
CA HIS A 162 0.46 12.67 -6.03
C HIS A 162 0.09 14.00 -5.37
N PHE A 163 -0.24 14.00 -4.07
CA PHE A 163 -0.61 15.23 -3.39
C PHE A 163 0.55 16.23 -3.28
N ILE A 164 1.80 15.77 -3.20
CA ILE A 164 2.96 16.66 -3.33
C ILE A 164 2.98 17.34 -4.70
N ALA A 165 2.84 16.56 -5.77
CA ALA A 165 2.85 17.10 -7.13
C ALA A 165 1.67 18.06 -7.37
N ASP A 166 0.50 17.72 -6.84
CA ASP A 166 -0.72 18.51 -6.92
C ASP A 166 -0.58 19.84 -6.15
N VAL A 167 -0.12 19.81 -4.90
CA VAL A 167 0.17 21.03 -4.11
C VAL A 167 1.19 21.92 -4.81
N LEU A 168 2.30 21.35 -5.30
CA LEU A 168 3.32 22.12 -6.02
C LEU A 168 2.76 22.74 -7.31
N LYS A 169 1.90 22.01 -8.04
CA LYS A 169 1.24 22.52 -9.24
C LYS A 169 0.29 23.66 -8.90
N GLN A 170 -0.61 23.46 -7.93
CA GLN A 170 -1.57 24.46 -7.49
C GLN A 170 -0.87 25.73 -7.00
N VAL A 171 0.18 25.64 -6.18
CA VAL A 171 0.94 26.82 -5.75
C VAL A 171 1.64 27.49 -6.93
N ARG A 172 2.28 26.73 -7.82
CA ARG A 172 2.98 27.27 -8.99
C ARG A 172 2.05 28.04 -9.93
N GLU A 173 0.88 27.50 -10.22
CA GLU A 173 -0.08 28.11 -11.15
C GLU A 173 -0.66 29.43 -10.62
N ASN A 174 -0.61 29.65 -9.31
CA ASN A 174 -1.24 30.80 -8.67
C ASN A 174 -0.25 31.82 -8.09
N ILE A 175 1.05 31.49 -8.02
CA ILE A 175 2.04 32.40 -7.43
C ILE A 175 2.44 33.52 -8.40
N ARG A 176 2.41 34.76 -7.90
CA ARG A 176 2.79 35.96 -8.68
C ARG A 176 4.29 36.08 -8.96
N SER A 177 5.15 35.40 -8.18
CA SER A 177 6.60 35.44 -8.35
C SER A 177 7.29 34.11 -8.01
N TYR A 178 7.97 33.53 -8.99
CA TYR A 178 8.74 32.30 -8.83
C TYR A 178 10.10 32.49 -8.13
N THR A 179 10.56 33.73 -7.97
CA THR A 179 11.81 34.07 -7.29
C THR A 179 11.59 34.48 -5.83
N HIS A 180 10.33 34.48 -5.37
CA HIS A 180 9.99 34.83 -3.99
C HIS A 180 10.67 33.87 -3.00
N VAL A 181 11.31 34.42 -1.96
CA VAL A 181 12.12 33.63 -1.00
C VAL A 181 11.27 32.56 -0.31
N ASN A 182 10.06 32.92 0.13
CA ASN A 182 9.15 31.98 0.79
C ASN A 182 8.72 30.84 -0.14
N TYR A 183 8.58 31.09 -1.44
CA TYR A 183 8.26 30.06 -2.43
C TYR A 183 9.42 29.10 -2.70
N ILE A 184 10.65 29.62 -2.79
CA ILE A 184 11.85 28.80 -2.91
C ILE A 184 11.98 27.88 -1.68
N GLN A 185 11.76 28.42 -0.48
CA GLN A 185 11.77 27.64 0.76
C GLN A 185 10.64 26.60 0.78
N PHE A 186 9.43 26.95 0.37
CA PHE A 186 8.30 26.04 0.30
C PHE A 186 8.59 24.84 -0.60
N LYS A 187 9.11 25.07 -1.81
CA LYS A 187 9.54 24.00 -2.71
C LYS A 187 10.58 23.08 -2.08
N LYS A 188 11.56 23.66 -1.36
CA LYS A 188 12.58 22.89 -0.65
C LYS A 188 11.96 21.97 0.41
N TYR A 189 11.02 22.47 1.21
CA TYR A 189 10.34 21.66 2.23
C TYR A 189 9.40 20.61 1.61
N MET A 190 8.68 20.93 0.54
CA MET A 190 7.88 19.94 -0.21
C MET A 190 8.75 18.82 -0.79
N ASN A 191 9.97 19.14 -1.28
CA ASN A 191 10.92 18.12 -1.72
C ASN A 191 11.41 17.23 -0.58
N LYS A 192 11.64 17.79 0.62
CA LYS A 192 11.96 16.99 1.81
C LYS A 192 10.80 16.06 2.20
N LEU A 193 9.56 16.54 2.14
CA LEU A 193 8.38 15.69 2.38
C LEU A 193 8.32 14.55 1.35
N LYS A 194 8.68 14.83 0.09
CA LYS A 194 8.76 13.82 -0.98
C LYS A 194 9.79 12.74 -0.63
N GLU A 195 11.00 13.14 -0.26
CA GLU A 195 12.06 12.22 0.15
C GLU A 195 11.61 11.36 1.34
N LEU A 196 11.01 11.96 2.36
CA LEU A 196 10.47 11.23 3.51
C LEU A 196 9.39 10.23 3.11
N ILE A 197 8.49 10.58 2.18
CA ILE A 197 7.45 9.66 1.68
C ILE A 197 8.04 8.48 0.92
N GLN A 198 9.22 8.61 0.32
CA GLN A 198 9.89 7.54 -0.43
C GLN A 198 10.80 6.66 0.46
N LEU A 199 11.07 7.06 1.70
CA LEU A 199 11.82 6.24 2.66
C LEU A 199 10.97 5.09 3.21
N TYR A 200 11.63 3.96 3.50
CA TYR A 200 10.99 2.73 3.99
C TYR A 200 9.86 2.25 3.07
N SER A 201 10.07 2.47 1.77
CA SER A 201 9.30 1.85 0.70
C SER A 201 9.80 0.43 0.45
N PRO A 202 8.93 -0.47 -0.02
CA PRO A 202 9.32 -1.84 -0.24
C PRO A 202 10.35 -1.94 -1.37
N VAL A 203 11.54 -2.46 -1.04
CA VAL A 203 12.55 -2.89 -2.00
C VAL A 203 12.71 -4.39 -1.80
N ARG A 204 12.60 -5.16 -2.89
CA ARG A 204 12.85 -6.59 -2.85
C ARG A 204 14.35 -6.80 -3.09
N GLU A 205 15.04 -7.34 -2.10
CA GLU A 205 16.46 -7.69 -2.22
C GLU A 205 16.59 -9.21 -2.16
N GLN A 206 17.16 -9.81 -3.21
CA GLN A 206 17.45 -11.25 -3.26
C GLN A 206 16.23 -12.17 -2.98
N GLY A 207 15.03 -11.70 -3.31
CA GLY A 207 13.80 -12.46 -3.10
C GLY A 207 13.22 -12.38 -1.69
N GLU A 208 13.94 -11.77 -0.74
CA GLU A 208 13.50 -11.54 0.63
C GLU A 208 13.07 -10.09 0.86
N TYR A 209 12.09 -9.89 1.73
CA TYR A 209 11.66 -8.58 2.16
C TYR A 209 12.39 -8.22 3.46
N VAL A 210 13.49 -7.47 3.34
CA VAL A 210 14.29 -7.06 4.49
C VAL A 210 13.81 -5.71 5.02
N LEU A 211 13.30 -5.69 6.24
CA LEU A 211 12.93 -4.45 6.92
C LEU A 211 14.17 -3.85 7.59
N ARG A 212 14.91 -3.00 6.85
CA ARG A 212 16.13 -2.33 7.35
C ARG A 212 15.82 -1.08 8.19
N TYR A 213 14.78 -1.15 9.03
CA TYR A 213 14.35 -0.04 9.86
C TYR A 213 13.66 -0.53 11.13
N SER A 214 13.73 0.26 12.18
CA SER A 214 13.14 -0.01 13.48
C SER A 214 11.92 0.87 13.74
N SER A 215 11.17 0.55 14.80
CA SER A 215 10.07 1.39 15.28
C SER A 215 10.56 2.81 15.62
N ARG A 216 11.81 2.95 16.10
CA ARG A 216 12.42 4.25 16.39
C ARG A 216 12.61 5.07 15.12
N ASP A 217 13.06 4.44 14.04
CA ASP A 217 13.29 5.12 12.76
C ASP A 217 11.99 5.69 12.18
N ILE A 218 10.88 4.94 12.28
CA ILE A 218 9.55 5.41 11.88
C ILE A 218 9.10 6.62 12.71
N LEU A 219 9.34 6.61 14.02
CA LEU A 219 9.00 7.73 14.90
C LEU A 219 9.81 8.98 14.56
N VAL A 220 11.11 8.84 14.29
CA VAL A 220 11.98 9.94 13.83
C VAL A 220 11.48 10.51 12.51
N GLN A 221 11.14 9.63 11.55
CA GLN A 221 10.57 10.04 10.27
C GLN A 221 9.25 10.80 10.43
N ARG A 222 8.36 10.36 11.34
CA ARG A 222 7.12 11.09 11.67
C ARG A 222 7.37 12.48 12.23
N GLN A 223 8.35 12.62 13.12
CA GLN A 223 8.73 13.91 13.69
C GLN A 223 9.29 14.85 12.61
N GLU A 224 10.20 14.35 11.77
CA GLU A 224 10.79 15.15 10.69
C GLU A 224 9.74 15.52 9.64
N PHE A 225 8.81 14.61 9.30
CA PHE A 225 7.68 14.93 8.44
C PHE A 225 6.83 16.06 9.01
N ASN A 226 6.39 15.95 10.27
CA ASN A 226 5.55 16.97 10.90
C ASN A 226 6.24 18.34 10.96
N LYS A 227 7.55 18.35 11.23
CA LYS A 227 8.35 19.58 11.21
C LYS A 227 8.33 20.23 9.83
N ASN A 228 8.66 19.49 8.78
CA ASN A 228 8.67 20.03 7.41
C ASN A 228 7.26 20.39 6.92
N PHE A 229 6.25 19.62 7.32
CA PHE A 229 4.85 19.84 7.01
C PHE A 229 4.33 21.15 7.61
N ASN A 230 4.62 21.40 8.89
CA ASN A 230 4.24 22.64 9.56
C ASN A 230 4.95 23.86 8.95
N LEU A 231 6.20 23.70 8.52
CA LEU A 231 6.91 24.76 7.77
C LEU A 231 6.23 25.04 6.43
N CYS A 232 5.81 24.01 5.68
CA CYS A 232 5.02 24.19 4.47
C CYS A 232 3.69 24.93 4.74
N LYS A 233 2.95 24.54 5.79
CA LYS A 233 1.69 25.24 6.16
C LYS A 233 1.93 26.69 6.54
N SER A 234 2.98 26.98 7.32
CA SER A 234 3.33 28.35 7.69
C SER A 234 3.70 29.22 6.48
N LEU A 235 4.42 28.66 5.51
CA LEU A 235 4.76 29.36 4.27
C LEU A 235 3.54 29.53 3.36
N LEU A 236 2.60 28.59 3.37
CA LEU A 236 1.33 28.76 2.66
C LEU A 236 0.53 29.95 3.22
N VAL A 237 0.45 30.08 4.56
CA VAL A 237 -0.18 31.22 5.23
C VAL A 237 0.50 32.54 4.84
N SER A 238 1.84 32.57 4.77
CA SER A 238 2.55 33.78 4.35
C SER A 238 2.21 34.18 2.91
N PHE A 239 2.01 33.22 2.00
CA PHE A 239 1.61 33.54 0.63
C PHE A 239 0.29 34.29 0.57
N LEU A 240 -0.65 34.02 1.47
CA LEU A 240 -1.96 34.68 1.47
C LEU A 240 -1.88 36.07 2.09
N GLN A 241 -1.12 36.20 3.17
CA GLN A 241 -0.84 37.50 3.80
C GLN A 241 -0.11 38.45 2.84
N GLU A 242 0.75 37.91 1.98
CA GLU A 242 1.46 38.64 0.93
C GLU A 242 0.64 38.78 -0.37
N GLU A 243 -0.62 38.33 -0.39
CA GLU A 243 -1.52 38.29 -1.57
C GLU A 243 -0.88 37.62 -2.80
N LEU A 244 0.00 36.65 -2.57
CA LEU A 244 0.68 35.88 -3.60
C LEU A 244 -0.17 34.73 -4.15
N VAL A 245 -1.21 34.29 -3.43
CA VAL A 245 -2.16 33.24 -3.83
C VAL A 245 -3.58 33.69 -3.53
N ASP A 246 -4.53 33.32 -4.39
CA ASP A 246 -5.96 33.63 -4.22
C ASP A 246 -6.59 32.84 -3.05
N TYR A 247 -7.41 33.52 -2.25
CA TYR A 247 -8.07 32.97 -1.06
C TYR A 247 -9.00 31.79 -1.41
N ASP A 248 -9.68 31.87 -2.55
CA ASP A 248 -10.59 30.81 -3.01
C ASP A 248 -9.86 29.49 -3.40
N LYS A 249 -8.53 29.55 -3.56
CA LYS A 249 -7.67 28.42 -3.90
C LYS A 249 -6.90 27.86 -2.70
N GLU A 250 -6.77 28.63 -1.62
CA GLU A 250 -6.14 28.21 -0.38
C GLU A 250 -6.74 26.91 0.16
N GLN A 251 -8.08 26.84 0.24
CA GLN A 251 -8.79 25.71 0.82
C GLN A 251 -8.51 24.39 0.07
N MET A 252 -8.31 24.46 -1.25
CA MET A 252 -7.95 23.29 -2.06
C MET A 252 -6.52 22.83 -1.75
N ILE A 253 -5.58 23.76 -1.62
CA ILE A 253 -4.17 23.45 -1.30
C ILE A 253 -4.06 22.89 0.13
N ILE A 254 -4.77 23.48 1.10
CA ILE A 254 -4.84 22.98 2.48
C ILE A 254 -5.38 21.56 2.51
N LYS A 255 -6.47 21.30 1.78
CA LYS A 255 -7.05 19.95 1.70
C LYS A 255 -6.04 18.94 1.12
N SER A 256 -5.34 19.28 0.03
CA SER A 256 -4.31 18.39 -0.54
C SER A 256 -3.13 18.17 0.43
N LEU A 257 -2.76 19.17 1.24
CA LEU A 257 -1.76 19.02 2.31
C LEU A 257 -2.26 18.11 3.44
N ASP A 258 -3.50 18.27 3.87
CA ASP A 258 -4.05 17.41 4.92
C ASP A 258 -4.15 15.96 4.42
N ASP A 259 -4.63 15.72 3.19
CA ASP A 259 -4.66 14.40 2.56
C ASP A 259 -3.24 13.77 2.46
N LEU A 260 -2.22 14.59 2.15
CA LEU A 260 -0.80 14.18 2.17
C LEU A 260 -0.36 13.68 3.56
N GLN A 261 -0.69 14.41 4.63
CA GLN A 261 -0.35 14.01 6.00
C GLN A 261 -1.05 12.70 6.39
N HIS A 262 -2.32 12.53 6.04
CA HIS A 262 -3.07 11.31 6.32
C HIS A 262 -2.42 10.09 5.66
N LEU A 263 -2.04 10.19 4.37
CA LEU A 263 -1.39 9.09 3.65
C LEU A 263 0.00 8.76 4.20
N PHE A 264 0.80 9.78 4.54
CA PHE A 264 2.10 9.55 5.14
C PHE A 264 1.97 8.85 6.50
N PHE A 265 1.02 9.26 7.35
CA PHE A 265 0.78 8.58 8.62
C PHE A 265 0.26 7.17 8.45
N ALA A 266 -0.60 6.93 7.45
CA ALA A 266 -1.03 5.59 7.10
C ALA A 266 0.17 4.69 6.74
N LYS A 267 1.11 5.20 5.94
CA LYS A 267 2.36 4.50 5.62
C LYS A 267 3.15 4.13 6.88
N CYS A 268 3.35 5.08 7.80
CA CYS A 268 4.07 4.85 9.04
C CYS A 268 3.39 3.79 9.93
N ASP A 269 2.06 3.81 10.04
CA ASP A 269 1.33 2.83 10.84
C ASP A 269 1.41 1.43 10.23
N VAL A 270 1.32 1.32 8.90
CA VAL A 270 1.54 0.06 8.19
C VAL A 270 2.95 -0.48 8.46
N ASN A 271 3.98 0.37 8.42
CA ASN A 271 5.34 0.00 8.77
C ASN A 271 5.48 -0.50 10.22
N LEU A 272 4.84 0.15 11.19
CA LEU A 272 4.85 -0.28 12.60
C LEU A 272 4.15 -1.62 12.80
N LEU A 273 3.02 -1.84 12.13
CA LEU A 273 2.27 -3.08 12.20
C LEU A 273 3.07 -4.27 11.68
N VAL A 274 3.84 -4.06 10.61
CA VAL A 274 4.67 -5.12 10.04
C VAL A 274 5.85 -5.46 10.95
N LEU A 275 6.51 -4.47 11.54
CA LEU A 275 7.54 -4.75 12.54
C LEU A 275 7.00 -5.58 13.71
N ASN A 276 5.80 -5.25 14.20
CA ASN A 276 5.16 -6.01 15.28
C ASN A 276 4.82 -7.44 14.87
N LYS A 277 4.38 -7.65 13.62
CA LYS A 277 4.00 -8.98 13.11
C LYS A 277 5.20 -9.86 12.80
N VAL A 278 6.26 -9.30 12.19
CA VAL A 278 7.51 -10.03 11.92
C VAL A 278 8.17 -10.48 13.23
N ASN A 279 8.10 -9.67 14.28
CA ASN A 279 8.60 -10.05 15.61
C ASN A 279 7.73 -11.10 16.34
N SER A 280 6.55 -11.43 15.81
CA SER A 280 5.59 -12.36 16.42
C SER A 280 5.40 -13.68 15.66
N LEU A 281 6.02 -13.80 14.49
CA LEU A 281 6.03 -14.99 13.62
C LEU A 281 7.33 -15.77 13.83
#